data_AF-A0A2E0P8X5-F1
#
_entry.id   AF-A0A2E0P8X5-F1
#
_cell.length_a   1.000
_cell.length_b   1.000
_cell.length_c   1.000
_cell.angle_alpha   90.00
_cell.angle_beta   90.00
_cell.angle_gamma   90.00
#
_symmetry.space_group_name_H-M   'P 1'
#
loop_
_entity.id
_entity.type
_entity.pdbx_description
1 polymer ?
#
loop_
_entity_poly.entity_id
_entity_poly.type
_entity_poly.pdbx_seq_one_letter_code
_entity_poly.pdbx_strand_id
1 'polypeptide(L)' 'MPLNLLILVAVIQGLTEFLPVSSSGHLALIPMITDHPYQGRAIDVAAHVGTLGAVMW' A
#
# COMPACT_ATOMS: atom_id res chain seq x y z
N MET A 1 9.40 -4.49 -9.68
CA MET A 1 9.43 -4.46 -8.21
C MET A 1 9.62 -5.87 -7.67
N PRO A 2 10.37 -6.04 -6.58
CA PRO A 2 10.53 -7.33 -5.95
C PRO A 2 9.29 -7.70 -5.11
N LEU A 3 9.05 -9.00 -4.91
CA LEU A 3 7.84 -9.52 -4.24
C LEU A 3 7.72 -9.09 -2.78
N ASN A 4 8.84 -8.98 -2.06
CA ASN A 4 8.89 -8.49 -0.68
C ASN A 4 8.29 -7.09 -0.55
N LEU A 5 8.49 -6.21 -1.54
CA LEU A 5 7.96 -4.85 -1.48
C LEU A 5 6.47 -4.80 -1.80
N LEU A 6 5.98 -5.70 -2.66
CA LEU A 6 4.53 -5.87 -2.89
C LEU A 6 3.82 -6.35 -1.63
N ILE A 7 4.43 -7.30 -0.90
CA ILE A 7 3.90 -7.78 0.38
C ILE A 7 3.88 -6.63 1.40
N LEU A 8 4.95 -5.85 1.49
CA LEU A 8 5.02 -4.69 2.39
C LEU A 8 3.92 -3.66 2.07
N VAL A 9 3.76 -3.28 0.79
CA VAL A 9 2.69 -2.37 0.33
C VAL A 9 1.31 -2.92 0.70
N ALA A 10 1.05 -4.20 0.44
CA ALA A 10 -0.24 -4.83 0.73
C ALA A 10 -0.55 -4.85 2.23
N VAL A 11 0.45 -5.16 3.07
CA VAL A 11 0.29 -5.14 4.53
C VAL A 11 0.01 -3.73 5.04
N ILE A 12 0.79 -2.72 4.59
CA ILE A 12 0.61 -1.33 5.01
C ILE A 12 -0.78 -0.83 4.57
N GLN A 13 -1.14 -1.02 3.29
CA GLN A 13 -2.45 -0.62 2.77
C GLN A 13 -3.58 -1.31 3.52
N GLY A 14 -3.53 -2.65 3.67
CA GLY A 14 -4.57 -3.42 4.34
C GLY A 14 -4.78 -3.03 5.81
N LEU A 15 -3.72 -2.67 6.53
CA LEU A 15 -3.82 -2.21 7.92
C LEU A 15 -4.29 -0.76 8.02
N THR A 16 -3.81 0.13 7.16
CA THR A 16 -4.01 1.58 7.31
C THR A 16 -5.27 2.11 6.61
N GLU A 17 -5.84 1.39 5.63
CA GLU A 17 -7.03 1.83 4.91
C GLU A 17 -8.27 1.94 5.81
N PHE A 18 -8.38 1.05 6.79
CA PHE A 18 -9.52 1.02 7.72
C PHE A 18 -9.33 1.88 8.97
N LEU A 19 -8.13 2.44 9.13
CA LEU A 19 -7.77 3.31 10.25
C LEU A 19 -7.76 4.78 9.78
N PRO A 20 -8.18 5.74 10.60
CA PRO A 20 -8.17 7.16 10.24
C PRO A 20 -6.76 7.78 10.34
N VAL A 21 -5.79 7.21 9.61
CA VAL A 21 -4.35 7.54 9.69
C VAL A 21 -3.71 7.85 8.33
N SER A 22 -4.49 7.92 7.25
CA SER A 22 -4.02 8.13 5.86
C SER A 22 -3.11 7.02 5.33
N SER A 23 -3.71 6.06 4.62
CA SER A 23 -3.00 4.97 3.94
C SER A 23 -2.02 5.47 2.87
N SER A 24 -2.45 6.43 2.05
CA SER A 24 -1.61 7.07 1.03
C SER A 24 -0.36 7.74 1.60
N GLY A 25 -0.45 8.32 2.80
CA GLY A 25 0.72 8.90 3.49
C GLY A 25 1.76 7.83 3.84
N HIS A 26 1.32 6.70 4.38
CA HIS A 26 2.20 5.58 4.71
C HIS A 26 2.85 4.96 3.46
N LEU A 27 2.09 4.80 2.38
CA LEU A 27 2.61 4.30 1.09
C LEU A 27 3.65 5.25 0.47
N ALA A 28 3.51 6.56 0.64
CA ALA A 28 4.47 7.56 0.17
C ALA A 28 5.80 7.55 0.95
N LEU A 29 5.81 7.02 2.18
CA LEU A 29 7.01 6.90 3.01
C LEU A 29 7.85 5.66 2.68
N ILE A 30 7.30 4.66 1.97
CA ILE A 30 8.01 3.40 1.65
C ILE A 30 9.38 3.67 0.97
N PRO A 31 9.50 4.56 -0.02
CA PRO A 31 10.80 4.88 -0.66
C PRO A 31 11.77 5.64 0.24
N MET A 32 11.31 6.21 1.36
CA MET A 32 12.18 6.89 2.33
C MET A 32 12.78 5.93 3.36
N ILE A 33 12.12 4.78 3.59
CA ILE A 33 12.54 3.76 4.56
C ILE A 33 13.06 2.48 3.89
N THR A 34 12.98 2.41 2.56
CA THR A 34 13.52 1.33 1.74
C THR A 34 14.38 1.92 0.62
N ASP A 35 15.43 1.22 0.18
CA ASP A 35 16.27 1.63 -0.97
C ASP A 35 15.59 1.40 -2.34
N HIS A 36 14.25 1.42 -2.38
CA HIS A 36 13.49 1.19 -3.58
C HIS A 36 12.79 2.47 -4.05
N PRO A 37 12.69 2.68 -5.37
CA PRO A 37 11.91 3.78 -5.90
C PRO A 37 10.43 3.60 -5.57
N TYR A 38 9.68 4.69 -5.63
CA TYR A 38 8.23 4.68 -5.47
C TYR A 38 7.57 3.61 -6.34
N GLN A 39 6.68 2.83 -5.71
CA GLN A 39 5.96 1.71 -6.31
C GLN A 39 5.07 2.11 -7.49
N GLY A 40 4.73 3.40 -7.59
CA GLY A 40 3.89 3.95 -8.64
C GLY A 40 2.41 3.90 -8.30
N ARG A 41 1.65 4.86 -8.82
CA ARG A 41 0.21 5.01 -8.53
C ARG A 41 -0.63 3.82 -8.94
N ALA A 42 -0.21 3.09 -9.98
CA ALA A 42 -0.93 1.89 -10.43
C ALA A 42 -0.97 0.81 -9.33
N ILE A 43 0.12 0.67 -8.56
CA ILE A 43 0.19 -0.29 -7.45
C ILE A 43 -0.64 0.20 -6.27
N ASP A 44 -0.56 1.49 -5.94
CA ASP A 44 -1.37 2.05 -4.86
C ASP A 44 -2.88 1.87 -5.14
N VAL A 45 -3.32 2.11 -6.38
CA VAL A 45 -4.72 1.88 -6.81
C VAL A 45 -5.07 0.39 -6.75
N ALA A 46 -4.20 -0.51 -7.23
CA ALA A 46 -4.45 -1.94 -7.15
C ALA A 46 -4.59 -2.42 -5.70
N ALA A 47 -3.79 -1.88 -4.78
CA ALA A 47 -3.89 -2.19 -3.35
C ALA A 47 -5.20 -1.67 -2.73
N HIS A 48 -5.69 -0.47 -3.13
CA HIS A 48 -7.01 0.03 -2.75
C HIS A 48 -8.16 -0.84 -3.28
N VAL A 49 -8.04 -1.36 -4.50
CA VAL A 49 -9.04 -2.32 -5.02
C VAL A 49 -9.06 -3.60 -4.18
N GLY A 50 -7.91 -4.03 -3.67
CA GLY A 50 -7.83 -5.15 -2.73
C GLY A 50 -8.58 -4.89 -1.42
N THR A 51 -8.40 -3.71 -0.81
CA THR A 51 -9.11 -3.33 0.42
C THR A 51 -10.59 -3.09 0.19
N LEU A 52 -10.99 -2.53 -0.96
CA LEU A 52 -12.39 -2.46 -1.38
C LEU A 52 -13.00 -3.87 -1.46
N GLY A 53 -12.31 -4.81 -2.09
CA GLY A 53 -12.73 -6.22 -2.15
C GLY A 53 -12.92 -6.84 -0.76
N ALA A 54 -12.06 -6.52 0.20
CA ALA A 54 -12.16 -6.98 1.58
C ALA A 54 -13.38 -6.42 2.33
N VAL A 55 -13.88 -5.23 1.97
CA VAL A 55 -15.10 -4.64 2.56
C VAL A 55 -16.37 -5.17 1.91
N MET A 56 -16.31 -5.44 0.60
CA MET A 56 -17.46 -5.92 -0.17
C MET A 56 -17.81 -7.40 0.08
N TRP A 57 -16.94 -8.13 0.77
CA TRP A 57 -17.14 -9.54 1.12
C TRP A 57 -17.61 -9.69 2.56
#